data_AF-W6NFX5-F1
#
_entry.id   AF-W6NFX5-F1
#
_cell.length_a   1.000
_cell.length_b   1.000
_cell.length_c   1.000
_cell.angle_alpha   90.00
_cell.angle_beta   90.00
_cell.angle_gamma   90.00
#
_symmetry.space_group_name_H-M   'P 1'
#
loop_
_entity.id
_entity.type
_entity.pdbx_description
1 polymer ?
#
loop_
_entity_poly.entity_id
_entity_poly.type
_entity_poly.pdbx_seq_one_letter_code
_entity_poly.pdbx_strand_id
1 'polypeptide(L)'
;MYKKLVSLNNDFTQFGVTVIYLLLAAKNIHDMVKTFTDTEFSYCFVILILAACLLPVTYLKSPEDFWIAVMIAMFTTAAAVTLVILGISLDYGLCSGYTGVPPLRVKNFFVCLGTVIFACGGHAAFPTIQHDMKNPGDYSKSVFTAFTLLLLLYSPITILGYLTYHDSIRDSILPSIQTEWMRQASNVLITIHCILTITIVINPLNQDLEDLFHCPHHFGWQRVLLRTGTMLAIVFVGESIPSFGPILDLIG
;
A
#
# COMPACT_ATOMS: atom_id res chain seq x y z
N MET A 1 5.18 -29.35 9.41
CA MET A 1 5.69 -28.94 8.08
C MET A 1 4.78 -27.89 7.44
N TYR A 2 3.50 -28.20 7.19
CA TYR A 2 2.54 -27.27 6.55
C TYR A 2 2.39 -25.91 7.24
N LYS A 3 2.20 -25.86 8.57
CA LYS A 3 2.06 -24.59 9.31
C LYS A 3 3.26 -23.63 9.15
N LYS A 4 4.49 -24.17 9.11
CA LYS A 4 5.70 -23.37 8.91
C LYS A 4 5.79 -22.81 7.49
N LEU A 5 5.36 -23.57 6.49
CA LEU A 5 5.32 -23.11 5.10
C LEU A 5 4.33 -21.94 4.94
N VAL A 6 3.16 -22.05 5.57
CA VAL A 6 2.13 -21.00 5.52
C VAL A 6 2.61 -19.71 6.19
N SER A 7 3.19 -19.78 7.39
CA SER A 7 3.75 -18.61 8.08
C SER A 7 4.89 -17.98 7.28
N LEU A 8 5.81 -18.77 6.72
CA LEU A 8 6.89 -18.24 5.89
C LEU A 8 6.39 -17.52 4.63
N ASN A 9 5.35 -18.07 3.97
CA ASN A 9 4.70 -17.39 2.85
C ASN A 9 4.04 -16.09 3.27
N ASN A 10 3.40 -16.10 4.44
CA ASN A 10 2.74 -14.94 5.02
C ASN A 10 3.72 -13.80 5.30
N ASP A 11 4.85 -14.12 5.93
CA ASP A 11 5.93 -13.20 6.24
C ASP A 11 6.53 -12.61 4.98
N PHE A 12 6.78 -13.44 3.97
CA PHE A 12 7.26 -12.98 2.67
C PHE A 12 6.28 -11.99 2.01
N THR A 13 4.98 -12.29 2.03
CA THR A 13 3.95 -11.38 1.51
C THR A 13 3.90 -10.08 2.31
N GLN A 14 3.87 -10.12 3.65
CA GLN A 14 3.83 -8.90 4.47
C GLN A 14 5.09 -8.04 4.30
N PHE A 15 6.26 -8.68 4.18
CA PHE A 15 7.51 -8.01 3.86
C PHE A 15 7.40 -7.28 2.51
N GLY A 16 6.99 -7.97 1.46
CA GLY A 16 6.81 -7.39 0.12
C GLY A 16 5.78 -6.26 0.08
N VAL A 17 4.62 -6.45 0.71
CA VAL A 17 3.57 -5.42 0.86
C VAL A 17 4.13 -4.18 1.56
N THR A 18 4.93 -4.35 2.61
CA THR A 18 5.54 -3.22 3.32
C THR A 18 6.53 -2.46 2.44
N VAL A 19 7.34 -3.17 1.63
CA VAL A 19 8.23 -2.54 0.63
C VAL A 19 7.42 -1.74 -0.39
N ILE A 20 6.33 -2.31 -0.92
CA ILE A 20 5.47 -1.64 -1.90
C ILE A 20 4.88 -0.35 -1.35
N TYR A 21 4.30 -0.39 -0.14
CA TYR A 21 3.75 0.80 0.49
C TYR A 21 4.82 1.86 0.79
N LEU A 22 6.02 1.45 1.20
CA LEU A 22 7.14 2.37 1.43
C LEU A 22 7.54 3.06 0.13
N LEU A 23 7.69 2.32 -0.97
CA LEU A 23 8.06 2.86 -2.27
C LEU A 23 6.98 3.79 -2.84
N LEU A 24 5.71 3.43 -2.70
CA LEU A 24 4.58 4.25 -3.15
C LEU A 24 4.48 5.55 -2.35
N ALA A 25 4.56 5.48 -1.02
CA ALA A 25 4.56 6.66 -0.17
C ALA A 25 5.75 7.58 -0.47
N ALA A 26 6.96 7.02 -0.63
CA ALA A 26 8.14 7.79 -1.01
C ALA A 26 7.98 8.45 -2.39
N LYS A 27 7.35 7.76 -3.36
CA LYS A 27 7.17 8.30 -4.72
C LYS A 27 6.21 9.48 -4.69
N ASN A 28 5.10 9.31 -3.99
CA ASN A 28 4.12 10.34 -3.76
C ASN A 28 4.72 11.60 -3.09
N ILE A 29 5.55 11.40 -2.05
CA ILE A 29 6.27 12.50 -1.37
C ILE A 29 7.28 13.15 -2.33
N HIS A 30 8.04 12.37 -3.09
CA HIS A 30 8.99 12.89 -4.08
C HIS A 30 8.29 13.78 -5.14
N ASP A 31 7.19 13.28 -5.72
CA ASP A 31 6.39 14.02 -6.72
C ASP A 31 5.80 15.32 -6.12
N MET A 32 5.38 15.27 -4.85
CA MET A 32 4.88 16.44 -4.12
C MET A 32 5.98 17.47 -3.87
N VAL A 33 7.15 17.05 -3.35
CA VAL A 33 8.30 17.94 -3.08
C VAL A 33 8.77 18.60 -4.37
N LYS A 34 8.85 17.84 -5.47
CA LYS A 34 9.20 18.34 -6.79
C LYS A 34 8.21 19.42 -7.26
N THR A 35 6.91 19.23 -7.02
CA THR A 35 5.87 20.18 -7.42
C THR A 35 5.90 21.48 -6.61
N PHE A 36 6.16 21.42 -5.29
CA PHE A 36 6.08 22.60 -4.41
C PHE A 36 7.38 23.39 -4.27
N THR A 37 8.54 22.74 -4.48
CA THR A 37 9.86 23.32 -4.15
C THR A 37 10.73 23.53 -5.38
N ASP A 38 10.29 23.09 -6.57
CA ASP A 38 11.05 23.06 -7.84
C ASP A 38 12.47 22.48 -7.70
N THR A 39 12.71 21.69 -6.65
CA THR A 39 14.01 21.15 -6.28
C THR A 39 14.02 19.65 -6.51
N GLU A 40 15.04 19.16 -7.21
CA GLU A 40 15.22 17.72 -7.44
C GLU A 40 15.79 17.04 -6.19
N PHE A 41 14.92 16.67 -5.26
CA PHE A 41 15.29 15.86 -4.11
C PHE A 41 15.29 14.37 -4.50
N SER A 42 16.40 13.65 -4.31
CA SER A 42 16.51 12.26 -4.77
C SER A 42 15.48 11.34 -4.12
N TYR A 43 14.83 10.50 -4.93
CA TYR A 43 13.87 9.49 -4.51
C TYR A 43 14.42 8.56 -3.41
N CYS A 44 15.67 8.13 -3.53
CA CYS A 44 16.36 7.29 -2.53
C CYS A 44 16.39 7.95 -1.14
N PHE A 45 16.72 9.25 -1.08
CA PHE A 45 16.74 9.95 0.21
C PHE A 45 15.34 10.02 0.84
N VAL A 46 14.28 10.12 0.05
CA VAL A 46 12.89 10.10 0.56
C VAL A 46 12.57 8.76 1.22
N ILE A 47 12.97 7.64 0.59
CA ILE A 47 12.79 6.29 1.15
C ILE A 47 13.48 6.20 2.53
N LEU A 48 14.74 6.62 2.61
CA LEU A 48 15.52 6.59 3.85
C LEU A 48 14.89 7.45 4.97
N ILE A 49 14.49 8.68 4.65
CA ILE A 49 13.85 9.58 5.61
C ILE A 49 12.53 9.00 6.09
N LEU A 50 11.70 8.49 5.17
CA LEU A 50 10.40 7.92 5.51
C LEU A 50 10.54 6.69 6.40
N ALA A 51 11.46 5.78 6.07
CA ALA A 51 11.75 4.61 6.89
C ALA A 51 12.28 4.99 8.29
N ALA A 52 13.16 5.99 8.38
CA ALA A 52 13.66 6.50 9.65
C ALA A 52 12.54 7.11 10.52
N CYS A 53 11.60 7.84 9.91
CA CYS A 53 10.43 8.39 10.60
C CYS A 53 9.44 7.31 11.06
N LEU A 54 9.27 6.24 10.27
CA LEU A 54 8.37 5.13 10.59
C LEU A 54 8.95 4.18 11.64
N LEU A 55 10.27 4.03 11.69
CA LEU A 55 10.94 3.08 12.58
C LEU A 55 10.54 3.23 14.07
N PRO A 56 10.53 4.43 14.69
CA PRO A 56 10.03 4.60 16.06
C PRO A 56 8.59 4.13 16.26
N VAL A 57 7.73 4.36 15.25
CA VAL A 57 6.32 3.95 15.29
C VAL A 57 6.22 2.43 15.28
N THR A 58 7.10 1.75 14.55
CA THR A 58 7.13 0.29 14.55
C THR A 58 7.51 -0.30 15.89
N TYR A 59 8.09 0.41 16.85
CA TYR A 59 8.40 -0.17 18.17
C TYR A 59 7.19 -0.28 19.11
N LEU A 60 6.09 0.39 18.77
CA LEU A 60 4.87 0.41 19.58
C LEU A 60 4.14 -0.95 19.56
N LYS A 61 3.26 -1.16 20.53
CA LYS A 61 2.74 -2.48 20.91
C LYS A 61 1.34 -2.71 20.33
N SER A 62 1.28 -3.32 19.15
CA SER A 62 0.09 -3.95 18.54
C SER A 62 -1.04 -3.03 18.01
N PRO A 63 -1.74 -3.41 16.91
CA PRO A 63 -2.86 -2.68 16.28
C PRO A 63 -4.04 -2.31 17.16
N GLU A 64 -4.23 -2.96 18.31
CA GLU A 64 -5.32 -2.67 19.26
C GLU A 64 -5.30 -1.19 19.71
N ASP A 65 -4.09 -0.64 19.92
CA ASP A 65 -3.89 0.77 20.27
C ASP A 65 -4.00 1.74 19.07
N PHE A 66 -4.14 1.21 17.84
CA PHE A 66 -4.10 1.96 16.58
C PHE A 66 -5.45 2.10 15.88
N TRP A 67 -6.57 1.85 16.56
CA TRP A 67 -7.89 1.99 15.93
C TRP A 67 -8.13 3.38 15.30
N ILE A 68 -7.57 4.44 15.89
CA ILE A 68 -7.60 5.80 15.32
C ILE A 68 -6.83 5.87 14.00
N ALA A 69 -5.65 5.24 13.90
CA ALA A 69 -4.87 5.19 12.67
C ALA A 69 -5.63 4.45 11.56
N VAL A 70 -6.31 3.34 11.89
CA VAL A 70 -7.18 2.62 10.95
C VAL A 70 -8.32 3.52 10.47
N MET A 71 -9.01 4.21 11.39
CA MET A 71 -10.10 5.12 11.03
C MET A 71 -9.65 6.27 10.13
N ILE A 72 -8.49 6.88 10.42
CA ILE A 72 -7.91 7.93 9.57
C ILE A 72 -7.50 7.36 8.21
N ALA A 73 -6.90 6.17 8.17
CA ALA A 73 -6.52 5.50 6.93
C ALA A 73 -7.76 5.23 6.05
N MET A 74 -8.87 4.77 6.63
CA MET A 74 -10.12 4.56 5.86
C MET A 74 -10.71 5.87 5.33
N PHE A 75 -10.75 6.92 6.18
CA PHE A 75 -11.29 8.22 5.76
C PHE A 75 -10.46 8.84 4.65
N THR A 76 -9.13 8.79 4.77
CA THR A 76 -8.21 9.30 3.75
C THR A 76 -8.33 8.53 2.44
N THR A 77 -8.49 7.19 2.47
CA THR A 77 -8.78 6.40 1.26
C THR A 77 -10.11 6.80 0.63
N ALA A 78 -11.19 6.88 1.41
CA ALA A 78 -12.51 7.24 0.88
C ALA A 78 -12.52 8.63 0.23
N ALA A 79 -11.90 9.61 0.89
CA ALA A 79 -11.74 10.96 0.36
C ALA A 79 -10.87 10.97 -0.90
N ALA A 80 -9.74 10.26 -0.91
CA ALA A 80 -8.87 10.17 -2.08
C ALA A 80 -9.58 9.54 -3.28
N VAL A 81 -10.26 8.40 -3.09
CA VAL A 81 -11.02 7.73 -4.15
C VAL A 81 -12.09 8.64 -4.72
N THR A 82 -12.81 9.37 -3.86
CA THR A 82 -13.83 10.33 -4.31
C THR A 82 -13.22 11.44 -5.17
N LEU A 83 -12.10 12.03 -4.74
CA LEU A 83 -11.39 13.06 -5.51
C LEU A 83 -10.82 12.51 -6.83
N VAL A 84 -10.28 11.29 -6.82
CA VAL A 84 -9.78 10.63 -8.04
C VAL A 84 -10.91 10.41 -9.04
N ILE A 85 -12.06 9.89 -8.61
CA ILE A 85 -13.22 9.69 -9.49
C ILE A 85 -13.71 11.02 -10.06
N LEU A 86 -13.79 12.07 -9.24
CA LEU A 86 -14.17 13.41 -9.70
C LEU A 86 -13.16 13.96 -10.71
N GLY A 87 -11.85 13.83 -10.45
CA GLY A 87 -10.80 14.29 -11.36
C GLY A 87 -10.86 13.59 -12.71
N ILE A 88 -10.97 12.26 -12.72
CA ILE A 88 -11.16 11.48 -13.95
C ILE A 88 -12.42 11.92 -14.70
N SER A 89 -13.53 12.16 -13.98
CA SER A 89 -14.80 12.55 -14.60
C SER A 89 -14.71 13.93 -15.28
N LEU A 90 -13.97 14.87 -14.69
CA LEU A 90 -13.72 16.18 -15.30
C LEU A 90 -12.81 16.09 -16.53
N ASP A 91 -11.82 15.19 -16.47
CA ASP A 91 -10.85 15.00 -17.54
C ASP A 91 -11.44 14.23 -18.74
N TYR A 92 -12.58 13.53 -18.56
CA TYR A 92 -13.23 12.73 -19.61
C TYR A 92 -13.44 13.51 -20.92
N GLY A 93 -13.98 14.73 -20.86
CA GLY A 93 -14.24 15.54 -22.05
C GLY A 93 -12.96 15.99 -22.79
N LEU A 94 -11.82 16.01 -22.10
CA LEU A 94 -10.54 16.47 -22.63
C LEU A 94 -9.68 15.32 -23.15
N CYS A 95 -9.71 14.17 -22.48
CA CYS A 95 -8.77 13.07 -22.71
C CYS A 95 -9.38 11.86 -23.45
N SER A 96 -10.71 11.70 -23.49
CA SER A 96 -11.37 10.53 -24.10
C SER A 96 -11.31 10.46 -25.63
N GLY A 97 -10.84 11.52 -26.31
CA GLY A 97 -10.80 11.58 -27.77
C GLY A 97 -9.81 10.61 -28.42
N TYR A 98 -8.82 10.10 -27.68
CA TYR A 98 -7.87 9.10 -28.17
C TYR A 98 -8.40 7.69 -27.92
N THR A 99 -8.60 6.89 -28.97
CA THR A 99 -9.19 5.54 -28.90
C THR A 99 -8.21 4.41 -29.22
N GLY A 100 -6.90 4.70 -29.18
CA GLY A 100 -5.87 3.70 -29.45
C GLY A 100 -5.86 2.62 -28.37
N VAL A 101 -6.34 1.42 -28.70
CA VAL A 101 -6.28 0.25 -27.81
C VAL A 101 -4.89 -0.40 -27.97
N PRO A 102 -4.10 -0.52 -26.90
CA PRO A 102 -2.80 -1.18 -26.98
C PRO A 102 -2.98 -2.68 -27.32
N PRO A 103 -2.05 -3.27 -28.09
CA PRO A 103 -2.14 -4.68 -28.45
C PRO A 103 -2.07 -5.57 -27.21
N LEU A 104 -2.92 -6.60 -27.16
CA LEU A 104 -2.90 -7.60 -26.09
C LEU A 104 -1.57 -8.37 -26.12
N ARG A 105 -0.75 -8.17 -25.10
CA ARG A 105 0.49 -8.92 -24.89
C ARG A 105 0.29 -9.90 -23.74
N VAL A 106 0.71 -11.16 -23.95
CA VAL A 106 0.65 -12.21 -22.90
C VAL A 106 1.34 -11.76 -21.61
N LYS A 107 2.45 -11.02 -21.71
CA LYS A 107 3.11 -10.40 -20.56
C LYS A 107 2.16 -9.53 -19.72
N ASN A 108 1.36 -8.69 -20.36
CA ASN A 108 0.46 -7.76 -19.67
C ASN A 108 -0.70 -8.49 -18.98
N PHE A 109 -1.09 -9.66 -19.49
CA PHE A 109 -2.09 -10.50 -18.83
C PHE A 109 -1.60 -11.01 -17.47
N PHE A 110 -0.38 -11.56 -17.40
CA PHE A 110 0.19 -12.04 -16.13
C PHE A 110 0.49 -10.90 -15.15
N VAL A 111 0.96 -9.76 -15.67
CA VAL A 111 1.16 -8.55 -14.86
C VAL A 111 -0.16 -8.09 -14.21
N CYS A 112 -1.22 -7.96 -15.01
CA CYS A 112 -2.55 -7.60 -14.52
C CYS A 112 -3.09 -8.61 -13.49
N LEU A 113 -2.85 -9.91 -13.71
CA LEU A 113 -3.23 -10.95 -12.76
C LEU A 113 -2.55 -10.74 -11.40
N GLY A 114 -1.24 -10.46 -11.37
CA GLY A 114 -0.50 -10.15 -10.14
C GLY A 114 -1.05 -8.92 -9.44
N THR A 115 -1.31 -7.83 -10.19
CA THR A 115 -1.94 -6.62 -9.63
C THR A 115 -3.30 -6.93 -8.99
N VAL A 116 -4.15 -7.75 -9.62
CA VAL A 116 -5.48 -8.11 -9.10
C VAL A 116 -5.39 -9.02 -7.88
N ILE A 117 -4.46 -9.98 -7.86
CA ILE A 117 -4.25 -10.85 -6.69
C ILE A 117 -3.74 -10.02 -5.51
N PHE A 118 -2.77 -9.13 -5.74
CA PHE A 118 -2.28 -8.19 -4.73
C PHE A 118 -3.41 -7.30 -4.19
N ALA A 119 -4.24 -6.77 -5.09
CA ALA A 119 -5.37 -5.92 -4.73
C ALA A 119 -6.39 -6.63 -3.83
N CYS A 120 -6.54 -7.94 -3.96
CA CYS A 120 -7.40 -8.79 -3.11
C CYS A 120 -6.66 -9.37 -1.89
N GLY A 121 -5.40 -8.99 -1.67
CA GLY A 121 -4.59 -9.45 -0.55
C GLY A 121 -5.09 -8.97 0.81
N GLY A 122 -4.58 -9.58 1.88
CA GLY A 122 -4.94 -9.24 3.27
C GLY A 122 -5.06 -10.44 4.21
N HIS A 123 -5.02 -11.66 3.66
CA HIS A 123 -5.19 -12.92 4.39
C HIS A 123 -4.23 -13.09 5.58
N ALA A 124 -3.06 -12.45 5.50
CA ALA A 124 -2.06 -12.45 6.55
C ALA A 124 -2.50 -11.80 7.86
N ALA A 125 -3.27 -10.72 7.74
CA ALA A 125 -3.74 -9.95 8.89
C ALA A 125 -5.06 -10.52 9.44
N PHE A 126 -5.73 -11.39 8.69
CA PHE A 126 -7.05 -11.91 9.03
C PHE A 126 -7.10 -12.64 10.38
N PRO A 127 -6.12 -13.50 10.75
CA PRO A 127 -6.12 -14.13 12.07
C PRO A 127 -6.01 -13.11 13.21
N THR A 128 -5.13 -12.12 13.08
CA THR A 128 -4.97 -11.03 14.06
C THR A 128 -6.26 -10.22 14.16
N ILE A 129 -6.84 -9.82 13.03
CA ILE A 129 -8.11 -9.09 12.99
C ILE A 129 -9.22 -9.90 13.65
N GLN A 130 -9.38 -11.18 13.31
CA GLN A 130 -10.42 -12.04 13.88
C GLN A 130 -10.26 -12.22 15.39
N HIS A 131 -9.02 -12.36 15.87
CA HIS A 131 -8.72 -12.47 17.29
C HIS A 131 -9.05 -11.17 18.04
N ASP A 132 -8.80 -10.01 17.41
CA ASP A 132 -9.01 -8.69 18.00
C ASP A 132 -10.46 -8.19 17.85
N MET A 133 -11.33 -8.90 17.10
CA MET A 133 -12.75 -8.56 16.98
C MET A 133 -13.49 -8.76 18.30
N LYS A 134 -14.31 -7.76 18.69
CA LYS A 134 -15.23 -7.88 19.84
C LYS A 134 -16.11 -9.13 19.79
N ASN A 135 -16.58 -9.51 18.60
CA ASN A 135 -17.36 -10.72 18.34
C ASN A 135 -16.70 -11.54 17.20
N PRO A 136 -15.76 -12.47 17.50
CA PRO A 136 -15.04 -13.22 16.46
C PRO A 136 -15.93 -14.09 15.56
N GLY A 137 -17.14 -14.45 16.02
CA GLY A 137 -18.13 -15.20 15.23
C GLY A 137 -18.72 -14.44 14.05
N ASP A 138 -18.62 -13.10 14.03
CA ASP A 138 -19.08 -12.26 12.93
C ASP A 138 -18.00 -12.03 11.84
N TYR A 139 -16.84 -12.68 11.95
CA TYR A 139 -15.71 -12.51 11.03
C TYR A 139 -16.10 -12.70 9.55
N SER A 140 -16.89 -13.72 9.22
CA SER A 140 -17.34 -13.94 7.84
C SER A 140 -18.16 -12.79 7.26
N LYS A 141 -18.99 -12.13 8.09
CA LYS A 141 -19.76 -10.95 7.68
C LYS A 141 -18.84 -9.75 7.44
N SER A 142 -17.83 -9.59 8.30
CA SER A 142 -16.81 -8.53 8.17
C SER A 142 -16.02 -8.68 6.87
N VAL A 143 -15.49 -9.87 6.59
CA VAL A 143 -14.74 -10.17 5.36
C VAL A 143 -15.57 -9.94 4.11
N PHE A 144 -16.80 -10.47 4.08
CA PHE A 144 -17.70 -10.28 2.93
C PHE A 144 -17.98 -8.79 2.66
N THR A 145 -18.23 -8.02 3.72
CA THR A 145 -18.46 -6.58 3.62
C THR A 145 -17.21 -5.86 3.11
N ALA A 146 -16.02 -6.20 3.63
CA ALA A 146 -14.76 -5.59 3.24
C ALA A 146 -14.46 -5.81 1.74
N PHE A 147 -14.56 -7.05 1.25
CA PHE A 147 -14.33 -7.34 -0.17
C PHE A 147 -15.39 -6.71 -1.09
N THR A 148 -16.64 -6.60 -0.64
CA THR A 148 -17.68 -5.91 -1.40
C THR A 148 -17.36 -4.42 -1.56
N LEU A 149 -16.97 -3.76 -0.46
CA LEU A 149 -16.56 -2.34 -0.49
C LEU A 149 -15.31 -2.13 -1.35
N LEU A 150 -14.35 -3.05 -1.27
CA LEU A 150 -13.14 -3.02 -2.09
C LEU A 150 -13.47 -3.02 -3.59
N LEU A 151 -14.35 -3.93 -4.03
CA LEU A 151 -14.79 -4.00 -5.42
C LEU A 151 -15.52 -2.72 -5.85
N LEU A 152 -16.36 -2.15 -4.98
CA LEU A 152 -17.07 -0.90 -5.24
C LEU A 152 -16.13 0.31 -5.34
N LEU A 153 -15.00 0.31 -4.64
CA LEU A 153 -14.00 1.38 -4.74
C LEU A 153 -13.11 1.22 -5.98
N TYR A 154 -12.69 0.00 -6.31
CA TYR A 154 -11.74 -0.24 -7.40
C TYR A 154 -12.38 -0.21 -8.79
N SER A 155 -13.61 -0.71 -8.93
CA SER A 155 -14.25 -0.83 -10.24
C SER A 155 -14.47 0.53 -10.95
N PRO A 156 -15.01 1.57 -10.29
CA PRO A 156 -15.22 2.87 -10.93
C PRO A 156 -13.91 3.52 -11.38
N ILE A 157 -12.86 3.47 -10.54
CA ILE A 157 -11.55 4.05 -10.86
C ILE A 157 -10.94 3.36 -12.08
N THR A 158 -10.98 2.02 -12.10
CA THR A 158 -10.40 1.23 -13.20
C THR A 158 -11.15 1.47 -14.51
N ILE A 159 -12.48 1.42 -14.48
CA ILE A 159 -13.32 1.61 -15.67
C ILE A 159 -13.19 3.04 -16.21
N LEU A 160 -13.43 4.05 -15.36
CA LEU A 160 -13.38 5.45 -15.79
C LEU A 160 -11.97 5.89 -16.16
N GLY A 161 -10.96 5.44 -15.40
CA GLY A 161 -9.55 5.73 -15.68
C GLY A 161 -9.15 5.22 -17.05
N TYR A 162 -9.48 3.96 -17.37
CA TYR A 162 -9.21 3.38 -18.70
C TYR A 162 -9.92 4.14 -19.82
N LEU A 163 -11.22 4.42 -19.66
CA LEU A 163 -12.01 5.14 -20.66
C LEU A 163 -11.56 6.59 -20.88
N THR A 164 -10.91 7.19 -19.90
CA THR A 164 -10.45 8.59 -19.96
C THR A 164 -9.03 8.71 -20.48
N TYR A 165 -8.08 7.92 -19.94
CA TYR A 165 -6.64 8.11 -20.20
C TYR A 165 -6.03 7.05 -21.13
N HIS A 166 -6.71 5.91 -21.35
CA HIS A 166 -6.26 4.83 -22.22
C HIS A 166 -4.80 4.40 -21.92
N ASP A 167 -3.93 4.36 -22.93
CA ASP A 167 -2.53 3.91 -22.85
C ASP A 167 -1.58 4.93 -22.16
N SER A 168 -2.12 6.05 -21.66
CA SER A 168 -1.32 7.08 -20.98
C SER A 168 -1.08 6.78 -19.49
N ILE A 169 -1.82 5.82 -18.92
CA ILE A 169 -1.73 5.46 -17.51
C ILE A 169 -0.37 4.78 -17.24
N ARG A 170 0.29 5.21 -16.16
CA ARG A 170 1.55 4.63 -15.66
C ARG A 170 1.27 3.74 -14.45
N ASP A 171 2.31 3.37 -13.70
CA ASP A 171 2.18 2.50 -12.52
C ASP A 171 1.15 2.99 -11.48
N SER A 172 0.88 4.31 -11.43
CA SER A 172 -0.17 4.92 -10.62
C SER A 172 -1.07 5.81 -11.49
N ILE A 173 -2.35 5.90 -11.13
CA ILE A 173 -3.31 6.77 -11.81
C ILE A 173 -3.17 8.24 -11.43
N LEU A 174 -2.60 8.55 -10.26
CA LEU A 174 -2.52 9.92 -9.74
C LEU A 174 -1.85 10.90 -10.72
N PRO A 175 -0.70 10.58 -11.35
CA PRO A 175 -0.05 11.49 -12.30
C PRO A 175 -0.86 11.72 -13.59
N SER A 176 -1.86 10.87 -13.88
CA SER A 176 -2.68 10.98 -15.09
C SER A 176 -3.76 12.06 -14.96
N ILE A 177 -4.13 12.45 -13.72
CA ILE A 177 -5.14 13.47 -13.45
C ILE A 177 -4.59 14.84 -13.85
N GLN A 178 -5.32 15.54 -14.72
CA GLN A 178 -4.96 16.84 -15.28
C GLN A 178 -5.28 17.99 -14.32
N THR A 179 -6.33 17.81 -13.50
CA THR A 179 -6.71 18.80 -12.50
C THR A 179 -5.72 18.82 -11.33
N GLU A 180 -4.79 19.78 -11.34
CA GLU A 180 -3.65 19.87 -10.40
C GLU A 180 -4.04 19.73 -8.93
N TRP A 181 -5.00 20.52 -8.45
CA TRP A 181 -5.34 20.53 -7.03
C TRP A 181 -5.96 19.19 -6.58
N MET A 182 -6.75 18.53 -7.44
CA MET A 182 -7.32 17.21 -7.16
C MET A 182 -6.24 16.15 -7.13
N ARG A 183 -5.30 16.21 -8.09
CA ARG A 183 -4.12 15.34 -8.10
C ARG A 183 -3.32 15.47 -6.81
N GLN A 184 -2.97 16.70 -6.40
CA GLN A 184 -2.16 16.93 -5.21
C GLN A 184 -2.90 16.55 -3.92
N ALA A 185 -4.19 16.88 -3.81
CA ALA A 185 -4.99 16.49 -2.64
C ALA A 185 -5.10 14.97 -2.52
N SER A 186 -5.40 14.26 -3.61
CA SER A 186 -5.41 12.79 -3.63
C SER A 186 -4.04 12.20 -3.32
N ASN A 187 -2.97 12.79 -3.83
CA ASN A 187 -1.60 12.36 -3.55
C ASN A 187 -1.28 12.42 -2.05
N VAL A 188 -1.61 13.53 -1.39
CA VAL A 188 -1.44 13.68 0.07
C VAL A 188 -2.28 12.66 0.83
N LEU A 189 -3.55 12.48 0.47
CA LEU A 189 -4.45 11.54 1.16
C LEU A 189 -3.98 10.08 1.01
N ILE A 190 -3.56 9.66 -0.19
CA ILE A 190 -2.99 8.32 -0.41
C ILE A 190 -1.67 8.16 0.33
N THR A 191 -0.83 9.20 0.40
CA THR A 191 0.42 9.15 1.18
C THR A 191 0.15 8.90 2.66
N ILE A 192 -0.80 9.65 3.24
CA ILE A 192 -1.21 9.45 4.65
C ILE A 192 -1.74 8.03 4.85
N HIS A 193 -2.61 7.55 3.96
CA HIS A 193 -3.08 6.17 3.98
C HIS A 193 -1.92 5.17 3.97
N CYS A 194 -0.96 5.28 3.04
CA CYS A 194 0.16 4.36 2.93
C CYS A 194 1.01 4.35 4.21
N ILE A 195 1.32 5.52 4.78
CA ILE A 195 2.08 5.65 6.03
C ILE A 195 1.38 4.92 7.18
N LEU A 196 0.07 5.14 7.33
CA LEU A 196 -0.74 4.48 8.37
C LEU A 196 -0.91 2.98 8.10
N THR A 197 -0.99 2.56 6.83
CA THR A 197 -1.10 1.14 6.48
C THR A 197 0.20 0.41 6.78
N ILE A 198 1.38 1.01 6.52
CA ILE A 198 2.70 0.42 6.83
C ILE A 198 2.78 0.00 8.30
N THR A 199 2.29 0.84 9.23
CA THR A 199 2.36 0.53 10.67
C THR A 199 1.52 -0.70 11.04
N ILE A 200 0.46 -0.98 10.27
CA ILE A 200 -0.43 -2.13 10.47
C ILE A 200 0.17 -3.38 9.83
N VAL A 201 0.56 -3.32 8.54
CA VAL A 201 1.03 -4.50 7.78
C VAL A 201 2.39 -5.02 8.25
N ILE A 202 3.26 -4.17 8.78
CA ILE A 202 4.55 -4.62 9.30
C ILE A 202 4.41 -5.37 10.63
N ASN A 203 3.28 -5.23 11.33
CA ASN A 203 3.15 -5.77 12.69
C ASN A 203 3.08 -7.31 12.74
N PRO A 204 2.25 -8.01 11.93
CA PRO A 204 2.26 -9.47 11.89
C PRO A 204 3.65 -10.05 11.58
N LEU A 205 4.36 -9.46 10.60
CA LEU A 205 5.73 -9.85 10.27
C LEU A 205 6.68 -9.70 11.47
N ASN A 206 6.61 -8.56 12.17
CA ASN A 206 7.44 -8.35 13.35
C ASN A 206 7.09 -9.30 14.50
N GLN A 207 5.82 -9.65 14.67
CA GLN A 207 5.38 -10.61 15.70
C GLN A 207 5.87 -12.03 15.39
N ASP A 208 5.71 -12.49 14.15
CA ASP A 208 6.19 -13.82 13.73
C ASP A 208 7.73 -13.92 13.87
N LEU A 209 8.47 -12.86 13.54
CA LEU A 209 9.93 -12.80 13.76
C LEU A 209 10.29 -12.75 15.25
N GLU A 210 9.60 -11.97 16.06
CA GLU A 210 9.79 -11.93 17.52
C GLU A 210 9.60 -13.32 18.14
N ASP A 211 8.55 -14.04 17.73
CA ASP A 211 8.27 -15.40 18.20
C ASP A 211 9.33 -16.39 17.72
N LEU A 212 9.79 -16.28 16.47
CA LEU A 212 10.85 -17.12 15.92
C LEU A 212 12.18 -16.98 16.69
N PHE A 213 12.52 -15.76 17.09
CA PHE A 213 13.74 -15.45 17.85
C PHE A 213 13.55 -15.52 19.37
N HIS A 214 12.38 -15.95 19.87
CA HIS A 214 12.03 -16.00 21.28
C HIS A 214 12.23 -14.65 22.00
N CYS A 215 11.94 -13.55 21.29
CA CYS A 215 12.01 -12.20 21.82
C CYS A 215 10.88 -11.99 22.84
N PRO A 216 11.16 -11.44 24.02
CA PRO A 216 10.11 -11.18 25.00
C PRO A 216 9.18 -10.05 24.53
N HIS A 217 7.87 -10.19 24.80
CA HIS A 217 6.84 -9.23 24.39
C HIS A 217 6.86 -7.87 25.15
N HIS A 218 7.82 -7.65 26.06
CA HIS A 218 8.01 -6.34 26.69
C HIS A 218 8.94 -5.46 25.86
N PHE A 219 8.89 -4.14 26.07
CA PHE A 219 9.82 -3.23 25.40
C PHE A 219 11.25 -3.52 25.87
N GLY A 220 12.10 -3.99 24.96
CA GLY A 220 13.47 -4.41 25.26
C GLY A 220 14.38 -4.23 24.05
N TRP A 221 15.69 -4.26 24.30
CA TRP A 221 16.70 -4.05 23.26
C TRP A 221 16.63 -5.08 22.12
N GLN A 222 16.21 -6.31 22.41
CA GLN A 222 16.01 -7.38 21.42
C GLN A 222 14.93 -7.02 20.40
N ARG A 223 13.82 -6.43 20.89
CA ARG A 223 12.70 -5.98 20.07
C ARG A 223 13.10 -4.82 19.16
N VAL A 224 13.85 -3.86 19.71
CA VAL A 224 14.40 -2.74 18.93
C VAL A 224 15.33 -3.26 17.85
N LEU A 225 16.24 -4.18 18.18
CA LEU A 225 17.21 -4.75 17.23
C LEU A 225 16.50 -5.50 16.10
N LEU A 226 15.53 -6.37 16.42
CA LEU A 226 14.78 -7.14 15.42
C LEU A 226 13.98 -6.24 14.48
N ARG A 227 13.14 -5.33 15.03
CA ARG A 227 12.32 -4.44 14.20
C ARG A 227 13.16 -3.47 13.36
N THR A 228 14.29 -3.02 13.89
CA THR A 228 15.26 -2.23 13.11
C THR A 228 15.88 -3.06 11.99
N GLY A 229 16.26 -4.30 12.26
CA GLY A 229 16.74 -5.24 11.24
C GLY A 229 15.72 -5.47 10.13
N THR A 230 14.44 -5.66 10.49
CA THR A 230 13.34 -5.81 9.52
C THR A 230 13.19 -4.54 8.66
N MET A 231 13.17 -3.36 9.27
CA MET A 231 13.05 -2.09 8.52
C MET A 231 14.26 -1.86 7.60
N LEU A 232 15.48 -2.18 8.06
CA LEU A 232 16.68 -2.08 7.23
C LEU A 232 16.63 -3.04 6.03
N ALA A 233 16.11 -4.26 6.22
CA ALA A 233 15.92 -5.20 5.11
C ALA A 233 14.87 -4.70 4.10
N ILE A 234 13.76 -4.11 4.58
CA ILE A 234 12.74 -3.48 3.73
C ILE A 234 13.36 -2.34 2.91
N VAL A 235 14.12 -1.45 3.56
CA VAL A 235 14.82 -0.33 2.91
C VAL A 235 15.82 -0.83 1.88
N PHE A 236 16.61 -1.87 2.21
CA PHE A 236 17.58 -2.45 1.29
C PHE A 236 16.92 -2.96 0.01
N VAL A 237 15.79 -3.66 0.12
CA VAL A 237 15.03 -4.13 -1.05
C VAL A 237 14.41 -2.95 -1.81
N GLY A 238 13.88 -1.95 -1.10
CA GLY A 238 13.33 -0.74 -1.71
C GLY A 238 14.37 0.04 -2.53
N GLU A 239 15.57 0.25 -2.00
CA GLU A 239 16.68 0.91 -2.72
C GLU A 239 17.22 0.09 -3.88
N SER A 240 17.12 -1.24 -3.80
CA SER A 240 17.58 -2.14 -4.87
C SER A 240 16.63 -2.18 -6.08
N ILE A 241 15.38 -1.71 -5.93
CA ILE A 241 14.35 -1.80 -6.96
C ILE A 241 13.91 -0.38 -7.38
N PRO A 242 14.14 0.02 -8.65
CA PRO A 242 13.99 1.41 -9.08
C PRO A 242 12.53 1.90 -9.22
N SER A 243 11.53 1.04 -9.02
CA SER A 243 10.12 1.39 -9.24
C SER A 243 9.16 0.44 -8.51
N PHE A 244 8.03 0.96 -8.00
CA PHE A 244 7.06 0.19 -7.24
C PHE A 244 6.20 -0.78 -8.08
N GLY A 245 5.96 -0.51 -9.36
CA GLY A 245 5.07 -1.34 -10.21
C GLY A 245 5.54 -2.81 -10.33
N PRO A 246 6.78 -3.07 -10.79
CA PRO A 246 7.29 -4.42 -10.93
C PRO A 246 7.31 -5.25 -9.65
N ILE A 247 7.52 -4.64 -8.47
CA ILE A 247 7.47 -5.35 -7.20
C ILE A 247 6.03 -5.65 -6.77
N LEU A 248 5.08 -4.75 -7.05
CA LEU A 248 3.66 -5.00 -6.80
C LEU A 248 3.17 -6.21 -7.58
N ASP A 249 3.49 -6.27 -8.88
CA ASP A 249 3.05 -7.36 -9.75
C ASP A 249 3.74 -8.69 -9.47
N LEU A 250 4.92 -8.67 -8.84
CA LEU A 250 5.67 -9.86 -8.45
C LEU A 250 5.21 -10.44 -7.10
N ILE A 251 4.82 -9.58 -6.17
CA ILE A 251 4.38 -9.98 -4.82
C ILE A 251 2.93 -10.50 -4.83
N GLY A 252 2.09 -9.97 -5.74
CA GLY A 252 0.74 -10.49 -6.00
C GLY A 252 0.75 -11.80 -6.76
#